data_AF-A0A1B7NLN5-F1
#
_entry.id   AF-A0A1B7NLN5-F1
#
_cell.length_a   1.000
_cell.length_b   1.000
_cell.length_c   1.000
_cell.angle_alpha   90.00
_cell.angle_beta   90.00
_cell.angle_gamma   90.00
#
_symmetry.space_group_name_H-M   'P 1'
#
loop_
_entity.id
_entity.type
_entity.pdbx_description
1 polymer ?
#
loop_
_entity_poly.entity_id
_entity_poly.type
_entity_poly.pdbx_seq_one_letter_code
_entity_poly.pdbx_strand_id
1 'polypeptide(L)' 'ASTQSTKDHLNANSDKAVEIGAFGLPWFECTNSRGETECFWGVDHIAQVAAFLNLDTTIDKGFKALM' A
#
# COMPACT_ATOMS: atom_id res chain seq x y z
N ALA A 1 -25.89 2.97 9.97
CA ALA A 1 -25.29 3.83 8.94
C ALA A 1 -26.21 3.86 7.74
N SER A 2 -26.38 5.01 7.07
CA SER A 2 -27.16 5.11 5.83
C SER A 2 -26.37 4.50 4.67
N THR A 3 -27.02 3.73 3.80
CA THR A 3 -26.38 3.11 2.62
C THR A 3 -25.65 4.13 1.74
N GLN A 4 -26.12 5.38 1.70
CA GLN A 4 -25.48 6.43 0.92
C GLN A 4 -24.09 6.79 1.49
N SER A 5 -24.00 7.02 2.80
CA SER A 5 -22.72 7.36 3.46
C SER A 5 -21.65 6.29 3.26
N THR A 6 -22.04 5.01 3.19
CA THR A 6 -21.11 3.91 2.90
C THR A 6 -20.58 3.98 1.46
N LYS A 7 -21.45 4.28 0.48
CA LYS A 7 -21.04 4.43 -0.92
C LYS A 7 -20.12 5.62 -1.11
N ASP A 8 -20.44 6.74 -0.46
CA ASP A 8 -19.64 7.96 -0.55
C ASP A 8 -18.21 7.71 -0.04
N HIS A 9 -18.04 7.01 1.08
CA HIS A 9 -16.72 6.62 1.58
C HIS A 9 -15.98 5.68 0.63
N LEU A 10 -16.67 4.71 0.03
CA LEU A 10 -16.05 3.78 -0.92
C LEU A 10 -15.54 4.52 -2.17
N ASN A 11 -16.34 5.43 -2.71
CA ASN A 11 -15.95 6.26 -3.85
C ASN A 11 -14.76 7.15 -3.49
N ALA A 12 -14.82 7.86 -2.36
CA ALA A 12 -13.72 8.73 -1.92
C ALA A 12 -12.39 7.98 -1.75
N ASN A 13 -12.41 6.76 -1.21
CA ASN A 13 -11.21 5.93 -1.10
C ASN A 13 -10.67 5.49 -2.47
N SER A 14 -11.57 5.20 -3.42
CA SER A 14 -11.21 4.82 -4.79
C SER A 14 -10.62 6.01 -5.55
N ASP A 15 -11.23 7.19 -5.40
CA ASP A 15 -10.76 8.45 -5.97
C ASP A 15 -9.35 8.77 -5.46
N LYS A 16 -9.12 8.66 -4.13
CA LYS A 16 -7.78 8.81 -3.55
C LYS A 16 -6.75 7.89 -4.21
N ALA A 17 -7.08 6.62 -4.43
CA ALA A 17 -6.16 5.68 -5.08
C ALA A 17 -5.80 6.12 -6.51
N VAL A 18 -6.78 6.58 -7.29
CA VAL A 18 -6.55 7.08 -8.65
C VAL A 18 -5.72 8.37 -8.63
N GLU A 19 -5.99 9.29 -7.70
CA GLU A 19 -5.25 10.56 -7.55
C GLU A 19 -3.74 10.35 -7.30
N ILE A 20 -3.38 9.30 -6.56
CA ILE A 20 -1.97 8.93 -6.31
C ILE A 20 -1.35 8.08 -7.43
N GLY A 21 -2.06 7.90 -8.54
CA GLY A 21 -1.58 7.21 -9.74
C GLY A 21 -1.87 5.71 -9.80
N ALA A 22 -2.71 5.17 -8.91
CA ALA A 22 -3.05 3.75 -8.96
C ALA A 22 -3.83 3.41 -10.24
N PHE A 23 -3.32 2.46 -11.00
CA PHE A 23 -3.97 1.92 -12.20
C PHE A 23 -4.48 0.48 -12.01
N GLY A 24 -4.23 -0.11 -10.84
CA GLY A 24 -4.60 -1.48 -10.49
C GLY A 24 -4.37 -1.76 -9.01
N LEU A 25 -4.80 -2.94 -8.54
CA LEU A 25 -4.71 -3.35 -7.14
C LEU A 25 -3.98 -4.70 -6.99
N PRO A 26 -3.31 -4.94 -5.84
CA PRO A 26 -3.13 -4.01 -4.74
C PRO A 26 -2.13 -2.88 -5.06
N TRP A 27 -2.35 -1.72 -4.46
CA TRP A 27 -1.49 -0.53 -4.55
C TRP A 27 -1.10 -0.09 -3.14
N PHE A 28 0.18 0.15 -2.92
CA PHE A 28 0.73 0.54 -1.63
C PHE A 28 1.32 1.94 -1.73
N GLU A 29 0.69 2.93 -1.07
CA GLU A 29 1.27 4.24 -0.79
C GLU A 29 2.02 4.16 0.55
N CYS A 30 3.33 4.26 0.53
CA CYS A 30 4.18 4.04 1.70
C CYS A 30 4.96 5.31 2.02
N THR A 31 4.91 5.78 3.27
CA THR A 31 5.74 6.89 3.76
C THR A 31 6.75 6.34 4.77
N ASN A 32 8.05 6.52 4.52
CA ASN A 32 9.11 6.02 5.40
C ASN A 32 9.39 6.97 6.58
N SER A 33 10.29 6.57 7.49
CA SER A 33 10.64 7.36 8.68
C SER A 33 11.35 8.69 8.38
N ARG A 34 11.79 8.92 7.15
CA ARG A 34 12.35 10.20 6.68
C ARG A 34 11.28 11.14 6.11
N GLY A 35 10.03 10.69 6.02
CA GLY A 35 8.93 11.46 5.44
C GLY A 35 8.83 11.38 3.91
N GLU A 36 9.64 10.53 3.27
CA GLU A 36 9.55 10.31 1.83
C GLU A 36 8.42 9.33 1.52
N THR A 37 7.71 9.56 0.43
CA THR A 37 6.59 8.70 -0.01
C THR A 37 6.88 8.08 -1.35
N GLU A 38 6.67 6.77 -1.46
CA GLU A 38 6.80 6.00 -2.69
C GLU A 38 5.61 5.04 -2.84
N CYS A 39 5.25 4.73 -4.10
CA CYS A 39 4.13 3.87 -4.43
C CYS A 39 4.59 2.57 -5.09
N PHE A 40 3.98 1.45 -4.70
CA PHE A 40 4.28 0.12 -5.24
C PHE A 40 2.98 -0.57 -5.71
N TRP A 41 3.03 -1.22 -6.88
CA TRP A 41 1.90 -1.96 -7.44
C TRP A 41 2.18 -3.45 -7.44
N GLY A 42 1.25 -4.26 -6.91
CA GLY A 42 1.33 -5.72 -6.92
C GLY A 42 1.86 -6.32 -5.61
N VAL A 43 1.44 -7.55 -5.32
CA VAL A 43 1.86 -8.29 -4.10
C VAL A 43 3.32 -8.75 -4.17
N ASP A 44 3.85 -8.89 -5.36
CA ASP A 44 5.26 -9.21 -5.66
C ASP A 44 6.23 -8.10 -5.22
N HIS A 45 5.74 -6.89 -4.96
CA HIS A 45 6.55 -5.77 -4.47
C HIS A 45 6.64 -5.68 -2.94
N ILE A 46 6.07 -6.62 -2.16
CA ILE A 46 6.08 -6.55 -0.69
C ILE A 46 7.50 -6.49 -0.10
N ALA A 47 8.47 -7.21 -0.66
CA ALA A 47 9.85 -7.13 -0.19
C ALA A 47 10.46 -5.73 -0.41
N GLN A 48 10.10 -5.07 -1.52
CA GLN A 48 10.53 -3.71 -1.82
C GLN A 48 9.87 -2.69 -0.89
N VAL A 49 8.56 -2.85 -0.61
CA VAL A 49 7.83 -2.07 0.40
C VAL A 49 8.51 -2.16 1.76
N ALA A 50 8.84 -3.38 2.22
CA ALA A 50 9.50 -3.58 3.50
C ALA A 50 10.90 -2.95 3.55
N ALA A 51 11.66 -3.06 2.46
CA ALA A 51 12.97 -2.41 2.33
C ALA A 51 12.85 -0.88 2.36
N PHE A 52 11.91 -0.29 1.61
CA PHE A 52 11.66 1.15 1.58
C PHE A 52 11.26 1.71 2.95
N LEU A 53 10.40 0.99 3.67
CA LEU A 53 9.95 1.34 5.01
C LEU A 53 10.99 1.02 6.10
N ASN A 54 12.11 0.38 5.74
CA ASN A 54 13.16 -0.06 6.66
C ASN A 54 12.61 -0.95 7.80
N LEU A 55 11.75 -1.91 7.45
CA LEU A 55 11.17 -2.87 8.39
C LEU A 55 12.12 -4.05 8.63
N ASP A 56 12.12 -4.58 9.86
CA ASP A 56 12.81 -5.84 10.16
C ASP A 56 12.02 -7.02 9.61
N THR A 57 12.51 -7.61 8.52
CA THR A 57 11.91 -8.77 7.86
C THR A 57 12.40 -10.11 8.43
N THR A 58 13.35 -10.10 9.38
CA THR A 58 13.92 -11.33 9.96
C THR A 58 13.02 -11.96 11.03
N ILE A 59 12.04 -11.21 11.52
CA ILE A 59 11.06 -11.64 12.53
C ILE A 59 10.19 -12.81 12.06
N ASP A 60 10.03 -12.99 10.74
CA ASP A 60 9.26 -14.07 10.14
C ASP A 60 10.02 -14.72 8.97
N LYS A 61 10.14 -16.05 9.00
CA LYS A 61 10.80 -16.81 7.93
C LYS A 61 10.04 -16.73 6.59
N GLY A 62 8.75 -16.44 6.63
CA GLY A 62 7.89 -16.30 5.44
C GLY A 62 8.33 -15.20 4.49
N PHE A 63 8.99 -14.14 5.00
CA PHE A 63 9.51 -13.05 4.15
C PHE A 63 10.55 -13.52 3.14
N LYS A 64 11.25 -14.64 3.39
CA LYS A 64 12.21 -15.20 2.43
C LYS A 64 11.56 -15.67 1.13
N ALA A 65 10.27 -16.00 1.15
CA ALA A 65 9.54 -16.41 -0.06
C ALA A 65 9.17 -15.22 -0.97
N LEU A 66 9.38 -13.99 -0.50
CA LEU A 66 9.06 -12.74 -1.21
C LEU A 66 10.32 -12.05 -1.76
N MET A 67 11.51 -12.59 -1.50
CA MET A 67 12.81 -12.06 -1.94
C MET A 67 13.30 -12.70 -3.24
#